data_AF-A0A352EWC8-F1
#
_entry.id   AF-A0A352EWC8-F1
#
_cell.length_a   1.000
_cell.length_b   1.000
_cell.length_c   1.000
_cell.angle_alpha   90.00
_cell.angle_beta   90.00
_cell.angle_gamma   90.00
#
_symmetry.space_group_name_H-M   'P 1'
#
loop_
_entity.id
_entity.type
_entity.pdbx_description
1 polymer ?
#
loop_
_entity_poly.entity_id
_entity_poly.type
_entity_poly.pdbx_seq_one_letter_code
_entity_poly.pdbx_strand_id
1 'polypeptide(L)'
;MTPSEALAILGLTEGVDESGLKEAHRRLSRASHPDKAGGDTEQQARINDAYDIVMSLISPEKSMTLRTTQSLRRVESALLVERSARQVDAEAKAINRRRRKPLHRFRNISLVVGIAAGLLLLAVDYLSEPLLETASEAVRKTLKLNFGILALTLGGVALWMQMQVQRLENNIEACTEDLLDRRFCAAQLAKILRYKDVGVISEDDFHGSPLSATSENDIYSNLSRAVPSLPLKKFGFSAALSREDFRRLLLPKAVEHRLLEPIEPQPLNSEMAIQYRVLFRPSVFLPQPPSPPEPPKPPSRAEARGEALAGGIMTVILGGIAAYLVLFHRSWWALLPGFFALGPLALFVGGIGDWIAAIRKGTERV
;
A
#
# COMPACT_ATOMS: atom_id res chain seq x y z
N MET A 1 15.93 -20.44 41.17
CA MET A 1 15.98 -21.89 41.38
C MET A 1 17.40 -22.24 41.83
N THR A 2 17.54 -22.96 42.93
CA THR A 2 18.83 -23.43 43.46
C THR A 2 19.22 -24.79 42.86
N PRO A 3 20.51 -25.21 42.93
CA PRO A 3 20.94 -26.54 42.49
C PRO A 3 20.15 -27.71 43.07
N SER A 4 19.86 -27.65 44.38
CA SER A 4 19.12 -28.71 45.09
C SER A 4 17.65 -28.74 44.67
N GLU A 5 17.02 -27.58 44.47
CA GLU A 5 15.67 -27.48 43.90
C GLU A 5 15.63 -28.04 42.47
N ALA A 6 16.64 -27.74 41.65
CA ALA A 6 16.72 -28.22 40.28
C ALA A 6 16.84 -29.76 40.21
N LEU A 7 17.68 -30.36 41.06
CA LEU A 7 17.77 -31.81 41.22
C LEU A 7 16.44 -32.42 41.69
N ALA A 8 15.76 -31.77 42.65
CA ALA A 8 14.46 -32.22 43.13
C ALA A 8 13.38 -32.18 42.04
N ILE A 9 13.33 -31.11 41.23
CA ILE A 9 12.40 -30.95 40.10
C ILE A 9 12.63 -32.06 39.06
N LEU A 10 13.89 -32.43 38.80
CA LEU A 10 14.24 -33.49 37.86
C LEU A 10 14.09 -34.90 38.44
N GLY A 11 13.87 -35.02 39.75
CA GLY A 11 13.83 -36.30 40.46
C GLY A 11 15.19 -37.01 40.47
N LEU A 12 16.28 -36.24 40.60
CA LEU A 12 17.65 -36.72 40.60
C LEU A 12 18.31 -36.46 41.95
N THR A 13 19.32 -37.26 42.30
CA THR A 13 20.18 -37.06 43.47
C THR A 13 21.48 -36.36 43.07
N GLU A 14 22.22 -35.85 44.07
CA GLU A 14 23.57 -35.34 43.85
C GLU A 14 24.49 -36.43 43.25
N GLY A 15 25.46 -36.02 42.42
CA GLY A 15 26.40 -36.93 41.77
C GLY A 15 25.89 -37.66 40.52
N VAL A 16 24.70 -37.30 40.01
CA VAL A 16 24.19 -37.84 38.73
C VAL A 16 25.14 -37.50 37.58
N ASP A 17 25.31 -38.44 36.66
CA ASP A 17 26.09 -38.23 35.45
C ASP A 17 25.27 -37.55 34.35
N GLU A 18 25.94 -37.14 33.26
CA GLU A 18 25.29 -36.45 32.14
C GLU A 18 24.21 -37.33 31.46
N SER A 19 24.40 -38.65 31.47
CA SER A 19 23.46 -39.60 30.85
C SER A 19 22.15 -39.66 31.63
N GLY A 20 22.21 -39.80 32.96
CA GLY A 20 21.05 -39.79 33.85
C GLY A 20 20.30 -38.47 33.80
N LEU A 21 21.02 -37.34 33.73
CA LEU A 21 20.40 -36.02 33.57
C LEU A 21 19.57 -35.91 32.28
N LYS A 22 20.12 -36.33 31.13
CA LYS A 22 19.43 -36.28 29.84
C LYS A 22 18.22 -37.20 29.79
N GLU A 23 18.31 -38.37 30.39
CA GLU A 23 17.19 -39.32 30.45
C GLU A 23 16.03 -38.76 31.28
N ALA A 24 16.32 -38.22 32.47
CA ALA A 24 15.32 -37.60 33.33
C ALA A 24 14.65 -36.39 32.65
N HIS A 25 15.44 -35.51 32.03
CA HIS A 25 14.91 -34.36 31.28
C HIS A 25 14.01 -34.80 30.13
N ARG A 26 14.45 -35.77 29.31
CA ARG A 26 13.64 -36.29 28.19
C ARG A 26 12.33 -36.92 28.66
N ARG A 27 12.36 -37.65 29.78
CA ARG A 27 11.16 -38.26 30.39
C ARG A 27 10.16 -37.18 30.85
N LEU A 28 10.63 -36.19 31.60
CA LEU A 28 9.78 -35.12 32.15
C LEU A 28 9.27 -34.16 31.06
N SER A 29 10.14 -33.79 30.12
CA SER A 29 9.80 -32.95 28.97
C SER A 29 8.72 -33.61 28.11
N ARG A 30 8.83 -34.92 27.83
CA ARG A 30 7.77 -35.65 27.12
C ARG A 30 6.46 -35.71 27.89
N ALA A 31 6.47 -35.65 29.23
CA ALA A 31 5.25 -35.69 30.02
C ALA A 31 4.56 -34.32 30.10
N SER A 32 5.35 -33.24 30.15
CA SER A 32 4.87 -31.86 30.32
C SER A 32 4.80 -31.03 29.03
N HIS A 33 5.18 -31.60 27.88
CA HIS A 33 5.19 -30.91 26.59
C HIS A 33 3.83 -30.25 26.28
N PRO A 34 3.79 -28.96 25.90
CA PRO A 34 2.54 -28.22 25.69
C PRO A 34 1.66 -28.79 24.58
N ASP A 35 2.26 -29.48 23.59
CA ASP A 35 1.50 -30.14 22.52
C ASP A 35 0.77 -31.43 22.96
N LYS A 36 0.95 -31.90 24.20
CA LYS A 36 0.19 -33.04 24.74
C LYS A 36 -1.02 -32.56 25.53
N ALA A 37 -2.10 -33.34 25.50
CA ALA A 37 -3.28 -33.10 26.32
C ALA A 37 -2.88 -33.10 27.82
N GLY A 38 -3.07 -31.97 28.50
CA GLY A 38 -2.66 -31.77 29.89
C GLY A 38 -1.21 -31.27 30.08
N GLY A 39 -0.51 -30.90 29.01
CA GLY A 39 0.80 -30.26 29.09
C GLY A 39 0.72 -28.85 29.68
N ASP A 40 1.77 -28.44 30.38
CA ASP A 40 1.87 -27.13 31.03
C ASP A 40 3.15 -26.41 30.56
N THR A 41 2.96 -25.22 30.00
CA THR A 41 4.06 -24.42 29.44
C THR A 41 4.97 -23.89 30.55
N GLU A 42 4.41 -23.56 31.72
CA GLU A 42 5.19 -23.08 32.86
C GLU A 42 6.00 -24.22 33.49
N GLN A 43 5.40 -25.40 33.64
CA GLN A 43 6.10 -26.59 34.13
C GLN A 43 7.25 -27.00 33.19
N GLN A 44 7.03 -26.99 31.88
CA GLN A 44 8.07 -27.27 30.90
C GLN A 44 9.23 -26.27 30.99
N ALA A 45 8.93 -24.98 31.18
CA ALA A 45 9.95 -23.95 31.40
C ALA A 45 10.77 -24.23 32.67
N ARG A 46 10.12 -24.57 33.79
CA ARG A 46 10.82 -24.95 35.03
C ARG A 46 11.70 -26.19 34.88
N ILE A 47 11.27 -27.19 34.10
CA ILE A 47 12.08 -28.40 33.81
C ILE A 47 13.33 -28.05 32.99
N ASN A 48 13.20 -27.14 32.01
CA ASN A 48 14.33 -26.68 31.22
C ASN A 48 15.32 -25.87 32.07
N ASP A 49 14.83 -24.97 32.93
CA ASP A 49 15.68 -24.20 33.86
C ASP A 49 16.43 -25.12 34.82
N ALA A 50 15.76 -26.15 35.36
CA ALA A 50 16.38 -27.14 36.22
C ALA A 50 17.49 -27.92 35.50
N TYR A 51 17.23 -28.35 34.26
CA TYR A 51 18.22 -29.04 33.43
C TYR A 51 19.45 -28.17 33.17
N ASP A 52 19.27 -26.90 32.83
CA ASP A 52 20.38 -25.99 32.56
C ASP A 52 21.24 -25.71 33.81
N ILE A 53 20.62 -25.62 34.98
CA ILE A 53 21.34 -25.47 36.26
C ILE A 53 22.17 -26.73 36.55
N VAL A 54 21.57 -27.92 36.48
CA VAL A 54 22.28 -29.18 36.79
C VAL A 54 23.36 -29.47 35.74
N MET A 55 23.11 -29.22 34.45
CA MET A 55 24.11 -29.36 33.39
C MET A 55 25.32 -28.43 33.63
N SER A 56 25.09 -27.22 34.14
CA SER A 56 26.19 -26.29 34.48
C SER A 56 27.09 -26.76 35.61
N LEU A 57 26.58 -27.64 36.49
CA LEU A 57 27.35 -28.24 37.58
C LEU A 57 28.13 -29.46 37.11
N ILE A 58 27.51 -30.32 36.30
CA ILE A 58 28.15 -31.56 35.79
C ILE A 58 29.21 -31.26 34.73
N SER A 59 28.96 -30.29 33.86
CA SER A 59 29.83 -29.97 32.72
C SER A 59 29.79 -28.46 32.43
N PRO A 60 30.48 -27.65 33.25
CA PRO A 60 30.47 -26.19 33.11
C PRO A 60 30.88 -25.73 31.71
N GLU A 61 31.86 -26.38 31.08
CA GLU A 61 32.32 -26.06 29.72
C GLU A 61 31.25 -26.31 28.65
N LYS A 62 30.53 -27.44 28.72
CA LYS A 62 29.40 -27.73 27.81
C LYS A 62 28.23 -26.77 28.02
N SER A 63 27.94 -26.41 29.28
CA SER A 63 26.88 -25.46 29.56
C SER A 63 27.21 -24.06 29.02
N MET A 64 28.48 -23.65 29.11
CA MET A 64 28.94 -22.37 28.58
C MET A 64 28.85 -22.34 27.05
N THR A 65 29.29 -23.40 26.36
CA THR A 65 29.21 -23.52 24.90
C THR A 65 27.77 -23.57 24.39
N LEU A 66 26.85 -24.24 25.09
CA LEU A 66 25.42 -24.23 24.76
C LEU A 66 24.83 -22.82 24.90
N ARG A 67 25.10 -22.14 26.02
CA ARG A 67 24.62 -20.76 26.26
C ARG A 67 25.17 -19.78 25.23
N THR A 68 26.47 -19.84 24.92
CA THR A 68 27.07 -18.97 23.90
C THR A 68 26.46 -19.25 22.53
N THR A 69 26.29 -20.52 22.14
CA THR A 69 25.64 -20.89 20.86
C THR A 69 24.20 -20.38 20.79
N GLN A 70 23.42 -20.52 21.86
CA GLN A 70 22.05 -19.99 21.93
C GLN A 70 22.02 -18.46 21.85
N SER A 71 22.93 -17.77 22.56
CA SER A 71 23.02 -16.31 22.49
C SER A 71 23.42 -15.84 21.09
N LEU A 72 24.33 -16.56 20.42
CA LEU A 72 24.78 -16.24 19.08
C LEU A 72 23.63 -16.39 18.07
N ARG A 73 22.85 -17.48 18.16
CA ARG A 73 21.64 -17.65 17.35
C ARG A 73 20.61 -16.55 17.59
N ARG A 74 20.42 -16.11 18.85
CA ARG A 74 19.52 -14.99 19.15
C ARG A 74 20.00 -13.69 18.52
N VAL A 75 21.30 -13.38 18.64
CA VAL A 75 21.90 -12.18 18.03
C VAL A 75 21.82 -12.23 16.50
N GLU A 76 22.15 -13.37 15.90
CA GLU A 76 22.03 -13.60 14.46
C GLU A 76 20.61 -13.39 13.96
N SER A 77 19.62 -14.00 14.62
CA SER A 77 18.21 -13.80 14.28
C SER A 77 17.78 -12.33 14.39
N ALA A 78 18.24 -11.62 15.44
CA ALA A 78 17.94 -10.20 15.62
C ALA A 78 18.59 -9.34 14.54
N LEU A 79 19.83 -9.62 14.15
CA LEU A 79 20.54 -8.93 13.06
C LEU A 79 19.89 -9.18 11.69
N LEU A 80 19.41 -10.40 11.43
CA LEU A 80 18.66 -10.71 10.21
C LEU A 80 17.35 -9.92 10.15
N VAL A 81 16.60 -9.85 11.26
CA VAL A 81 15.39 -9.02 11.34
C VAL A 81 15.74 -7.55 11.11
N GLU A 82 16.78 -7.02 11.74
CA GLU A 82 17.19 -5.62 11.58
C GLU A 82 17.63 -5.32 10.13
N ARG A 83 18.41 -6.22 9.52
CA ARG A 83 18.84 -6.08 8.12
C ARG A 83 17.65 -6.10 7.17
N SER A 84 16.69 -7.00 7.40
CA SER A 84 15.46 -7.06 6.62
C SER A 84 14.65 -5.76 6.78
N ALA A 85 14.48 -5.24 8.00
CA ALA A 85 13.81 -3.97 8.25
C ALA A 85 14.48 -2.78 7.53
N ARG A 86 15.81 -2.70 7.55
CA ARG A 86 16.57 -1.69 6.81
C ARG A 86 16.40 -1.82 5.30
N GLN A 87 16.37 -3.05 4.79
CA GLN A 87 16.13 -3.32 3.38
C GLN A 87 14.72 -2.93 2.97
N VAL A 88 13.70 -3.23 3.79
CA VAL A 88 12.30 -2.80 3.60
C VAL A 88 12.24 -1.28 3.47
N ASP A 89 12.86 -0.57 4.42
CA ASP A 89 12.85 0.89 4.43
C ASP A 89 13.57 1.48 3.22
N ALA A 90 14.68 0.88 2.80
CA ALA A 90 15.43 1.30 1.62
C ALA A 90 14.62 1.09 0.33
N GLU A 91 13.99 -0.08 0.18
CA GLU A 91 13.14 -0.41 -0.97
C GLU A 91 11.86 0.43 -0.99
N ALA A 92 11.22 0.64 0.16
CA ALA A 92 10.06 1.51 0.29
C ALA A 92 10.39 2.95 -0.09
N LYS A 93 11.54 3.48 0.39
CA LYS A 93 12.05 4.79 -0.04
C LYS A 93 12.37 4.79 -1.53
N ALA A 94 12.93 3.72 -2.09
CA ALA A 94 13.25 3.63 -3.51
C ALA A 94 11.98 3.63 -4.39
N ILE A 95 10.95 2.87 -4.01
CA ILE A 95 9.64 2.83 -4.69
C ILE A 95 8.97 4.20 -4.59
N ASN A 96 8.93 4.79 -3.39
CA ASN A 96 8.43 6.15 -3.19
C ASN A 96 9.17 7.16 -4.06
N ARG A 97 10.50 7.09 -4.17
CA ARG A 97 11.27 7.96 -5.08
C ARG A 97 10.96 7.70 -6.55
N ARG A 98 10.86 6.44 -6.99
CA ARG A 98 10.53 6.08 -8.39
C ARG A 98 9.14 6.58 -8.78
N ARG A 99 8.16 6.51 -7.86
CA ARG A 99 6.78 6.94 -8.09
C ARG A 99 6.56 8.44 -7.92
N ARG A 100 7.22 9.08 -6.95
CA ARG A 100 7.14 10.53 -6.74
C ARG A 100 7.86 11.34 -7.82
N LYS A 101 8.93 10.82 -8.44
CA LYS A 101 9.64 11.51 -9.53
C LYS A 101 8.72 11.96 -10.68
N PRO A 102 7.92 11.08 -11.32
CA PRO A 102 7.00 11.50 -12.37
C PRO A 102 5.88 12.41 -11.82
N LEU A 103 5.38 12.17 -10.60
CA LEU A 103 4.40 13.04 -9.95
C LEU A 103 4.93 14.48 -9.77
N HIS A 104 6.16 14.65 -9.31
CA HIS A 104 6.81 15.96 -9.19
C HIS A 104 7.04 16.61 -10.56
N ARG A 105 7.40 15.84 -11.60
CA ARG A 105 7.46 16.38 -12.98
C ARG A 105 6.10 16.89 -13.42
N PHE A 106 5.03 16.16 -13.14
CA PHE A 106 3.66 16.60 -13.45
C PHE A 106 3.27 17.85 -12.67
N ARG A 107 3.59 17.92 -11.38
CA ARG A 107 3.37 19.11 -10.57
C ARG A 107 4.12 20.33 -11.11
N ASN A 108 5.34 20.12 -11.59
CA ASN A 108 6.12 21.20 -12.21
C ASN A 108 5.53 21.59 -13.57
N ILE A 109 5.09 20.64 -14.39
CA ILE A 109 4.41 20.93 -15.66
C ILE A 109 3.12 21.70 -15.40
N SER A 110 2.29 21.29 -14.44
CA SER A 110 1.06 22.00 -14.11
C SER A 110 1.33 23.42 -13.62
N LEU A 111 2.39 23.61 -12.81
CA LEU A 111 2.82 24.93 -12.38
C LEU A 111 3.29 25.79 -13.57
N VAL A 112 4.07 25.24 -14.50
CA VAL A 112 4.50 25.94 -15.72
C VAL A 112 3.30 26.31 -16.60
N VAL A 113 2.34 25.42 -16.78
CA VAL A 113 1.09 25.69 -17.52
C VAL A 113 0.28 26.79 -16.84
N GLY A 114 0.18 26.78 -15.50
CA GLY A 114 -0.49 27.82 -14.73
C GLY A 114 0.19 29.18 -14.86
N ILE A 115 1.53 29.23 -14.79
CA ILE A 115 2.31 30.45 -15.01
C ILE A 115 2.12 30.94 -16.45
N ALA A 116 2.22 30.06 -17.43
CA ALA A 116 2.03 30.41 -18.84
C ALA A 116 0.62 30.98 -19.09
N ALA A 117 -0.41 30.40 -18.46
CA ALA A 117 -1.77 30.93 -18.51
C ALA A 117 -1.86 32.35 -17.93
N GLY A 118 -1.23 32.60 -16.78
CA GLY A 118 -1.18 33.93 -16.16
C GLY A 118 -0.41 34.95 -17.00
N LEU A 119 0.75 34.57 -17.54
CA LEU A 119 1.54 35.41 -18.43
C LEU A 119 0.80 35.72 -19.73
N LEU A 120 0.07 34.75 -20.28
CA LEU A 120 -0.74 34.97 -21.47
C LEU A 120 -1.86 35.99 -21.20
N LEU A 121 -2.46 35.96 -20.02
CA LEU A 121 -3.47 36.93 -19.59
C LEU A 121 -2.88 38.35 -19.46
N LEU A 122 -1.71 38.48 -18.84
CA LEU A 122 -0.98 39.75 -18.76
C LEU A 122 -0.52 40.26 -20.13
N ALA A 123 -0.01 39.37 -20.97
CA ALA A 123 0.41 39.67 -22.33
C ALA A 123 -0.77 40.20 -23.15
N VAL A 124 -1.95 39.63 -23.01
CA VAL A 124 -3.15 40.12 -23.69
C VAL A 124 -3.49 41.53 -23.23
N ASP A 125 -3.39 41.85 -21.94
CA ASP A 125 -3.68 43.21 -21.48
C ASP A 125 -2.63 44.22 -21.95
N TYR A 126 -1.35 43.89 -21.89
CA TYR A 126 -0.26 44.82 -22.23
C TYR A 126 0.05 44.91 -23.74
N LEU A 127 0.08 43.79 -24.45
CA LEU A 127 0.50 43.74 -25.86
C LEU A 127 -0.67 43.97 -26.82
N SER A 128 -1.93 43.77 -26.40
CA SER A 128 -3.06 43.99 -27.30
C SER A 128 -3.23 45.45 -27.69
N GLU A 129 -2.85 46.41 -26.85
CA GLU A 129 -2.95 47.83 -27.21
C GLU A 129 -2.04 48.22 -28.40
N PRO A 130 -0.71 47.98 -28.35
CA PRO A 130 0.17 48.35 -29.45
C PRO A 130 0.03 47.44 -30.68
N LEU A 131 -0.19 46.13 -30.53
CA LEU A 131 -0.28 45.22 -31.68
C LEU A 131 -1.57 45.35 -32.47
N LEU A 132 -2.65 45.85 -31.85
CA LEU A 132 -3.98 45.96 -32.47
C LEU A 132 -4.40 47.41 -32.67
N GLU A 133 -3.45 48.34 -32.70
CA GLU A 133 -3.73 49.76 -32.91
C GLU A 133 -4.46 50.00 -34.25
N THR A 134 -4.12 49.21 -35.28
CA THR A 134 -4.74 49.26 -36.62
C THR A 134 -5.95 48.33 -36.78
N ALA A 135 -6.24 47.47 -35.80
CA ALA A 135 -7.35 46.53 -35.88
C ALA A 135 -8.67 47.18 -35.42
N SER A 136 -9.78 46.79 -36.04
CA SER A 136 -11.11 47.25 -35.60
C SER A 136 -11.41 46.84 -34.15
N GLU A 137 -12.19 47.66 -33.45
CA GLU A 137 -12.57 47.45 -32.05
C GLU A 137 -13.24 46.07 -31.82
N ALA A 138 -14.05 45.63 -32.79
CA ALA A 138 -14.69 44.31 -32.76
C ALA A 138 -13.68 43.15 -32.75
N VAL A 139 -12.60 43.26 -33.53
CA VAL A 139 -11.52 42.26 -33.56
C VAL A 139 -10.76 42.28 -32.23
N ARG A 140 -10.45 43.46 -31.70
CA ARG A 140 -9.76 43.61 -30.41
C ARG A 140 -10.52 42.96 -29.26
N LYS A 141 -11.83 43.20 -29.17
CA LYS A 141 -12.71 42.61 -28.14
C LYS A 141 -12.79 41.09 -28.27
N THR A 142 -12.92 40.58 -29.49
CA THR A 142 -12.95 39.14 -29.79
C THR A 142 -11.63 38.47 -29.39
N LEU A 143 -10.50 39.08 -29.73
CA LEU A 143 -9.18 38.53 -29.44
C LEU A 143 -8.92 38.47 -27.93
N LYS A 144 -9.20 39.57 -27.20
CA LYS A 144 -9.07 39.63 -25.74
C LYS A 144 -9.90 38.53 -25.06
N LEU A 145 -11.13 38.34 -25.51
CA LEU A 145 -12.01 37.32 -24.94
C LEU A 145 -11.52 35.90 -25.22
N ASN A 146 -11.12 35.60 -26.46
CA ASN A 146 -10.62 34.27 -26.82
C ASN A 146 -9.35 33.90 -26.04
N PHE A 147 -8.42 34.84 -25.87
CA PHE A 147 -7.23 34.59 -25.07
C PHE A 147 -7.52 34.50 -23.57
N GLY A 148 -8.45 35.30 -23.05
CA GLY A 148 -8.90 35.18 -21.65
C GLY A 148 -9.52 33.81 -21.37
N ILE A 149 -10.35 33.33 -22.30
CA ILE A 149 -10.90 31.97 -22.28
C ILE A 149 -9.78 30.93 -22.30
N LEU A 150 -8.82 31.04 -23.23
CA LEU A 150 -7.70 30.10 -23.35
C LEU A 150 -6.89 30.03 -22.05
N ALA A 151 -6.51 31.19 -21.50
CA ALA A 151 -5.81 31.27 -20.23
C ALA A 151 -6.60 30.61 -19.10
N LEU A 152 -7.91 30.86 -19.01
CA LEU A 152 -8.76 30.24 -17.99
C LEU A 152 -8.82 28.72 -18.15
N THR A 153 -8.91 28.21 -19.37
CA THR A 153 -8.89 26.74 -19.61
C THR A 153 -7.56 26.12 -19.23
N LEU A 154 -6.43 26.75 -19.57
CA LEU A 154 -5.09 26.28 -19.19
C LEU A 154 -4.90 26.29 -17.67
N GLY A 155 -5.37 27.36 -17.00
CA GLY A 155 -5.37 27.45 -15.54
C GLY A 155 -6.22 26.36 -14.89
N GLY A 156 -7.41 26.08 -15.42
CA GLY A 156 -8.28 24.99 -14.95
C GLY A 156 -7.65 23.61 -15.11
N VAL A 157 -6.99 23.35 -16.26
CA VAL A 157 -6.25 22.09 -16.50
C VAL A 157 -5.08 21.95 -15.53
N ALA A 158 -4.32 23.02 -15.30
CA ALA A 158 -3.22 23.03 -14.34
C ALA A 158 -3.68 22.70 -12.91
N LEU A 159 -4.78 23.32 -12.45
CA LEU A 159 -5.35 23.06 -11.13
C LEU A 159 -5.84 21.62 -11.01
N TRP A 160 -6.53 21.12 -12.03
CA TRP A 160 -7.01 19.74 -12.06
C TRP A 160 -5.86 18.74 -12.01
N MET A 161 -4.79 18.97 -12.78
CA MET A 161 -3.57 18.14 -12.72
C MET A 161 -2.95 18.15 -11.32
N GLN A 162 -2.90 19.30 -10.65
CA GLN A 162 -2.37 19.41 -9.30
C GLN A 162 -3.22 18.63 -8.28
N MET A 163 -4.55 18.67 -8.39
CA MET A 163 -5.43 17.85 -7.56
C MET A 163 -5.21 16.35 -7.78
N GLN A 164 -5.01 15.92 -9.03
CA GLN A 164 -4.74 14.51 -9.33
C GLN A 164 -3.40 14.05 -8.73
N VAL A 165 -2.35 14.87 -8.83
CA VAL A 165 -1.05 14.59 -8.21
C VAL A 165 -1.21 14.42 -6.69
N GLN A 166 -1.94 15.33 -6.03
CA GLN A 166 -2.14 15.26 -4.59
C GLN A 166 -2.92 14.00 -4.17
N ARG A 167 -3.97 13.63 -4.91
CA ARG A 167 -4.73 12.40 -4.65
C ARG A 167 -3.85 11.17 -4.75
N LEU A 168 -2.99 11.10 -5.76
CA LEU A 168 -2.06 9.98 -5.94
C LEU A 168 -1.02 9.91 -4.82
N GLU A 169 -0.48 11.05 -4.38
CA GLU A 169 0.42 11.10 -3.22
C GLU A 169 -0.26 10.58 -1.96
N ASN A 170 -1.47 11.05 -1.66
CA ASN A 170 -2.25 10.59 -0.50
C ASN A 170 -2.56 9.10 -0.55
N ASN A 171 -2.91 8.55 -1.74
CA ASN A 171 -3.20 7.12 -1.89
C ASN A 171 -1.96 6.24 -1.66
N ILE A 172 -0.78 6.70 -2.11
CA ILE A 172 0.49 5.98 -1.87
C ILE A 172 0.82 5.99 -0.38
N GLU A 173 0.63 7.14 0.29
CA GLU A 173 0.83 7.26 1.73
C GLU A 173 -0.11 6.37 2.53
N ALA A 174 -1.42 6.42 2.24
CA ALA A 174 -2.42 5.57 2.87
C ALA A 174 -2.12 4.07 2.69
N CYS A 175 -1.76 3.64 1.47
CA CYS A 175 -1.38 2.25 1.23
C CYS A 175 -0.12 1.84 2.00
N THR A 176 0.83 2.76 2.19
CA THR A 176 2.05 2.49 2.97
C THR A 176 1.72 2.39 4.46
N GLU A 177 0.81 3.23 4.96
CA GLU A 177 0.31 3.23 6.33
C GLU A 177 -0.51 1.96 6.63
N ASP A 178 -1.41 1.55 5.73
CA ASP A 178 -2.18 0.31 5.87
C ASP A 178 -1.27 -0.93 5.96
N LEU A 179 -0.13 -0.94 5.24
CA LEU A 179 0.85 -2.02 5.33
C LEU A 179 1.62 -2.05 6.66
N LEU A 180 1.56 -0.98 7.47
CA LEU A 180 2.07 -1.00 8.85
C LEU A 180 1.15 -1.80 9.77
N ASP A 181 -0.13 -2.02 9.42
CA ASP A 181 -0.98 -2.94 10.18
C ASP A 181 -0.66 -4.40 9.80
N ARG A 182 -0.20 -5.16 10.80
CA ARG A 182 0.08 -6.60 10.71
C ARG A 182 -1.11 -7.39 10.17
N ARG A 183 -2.34 -7.07 10.58
CA ARG A 183 -3.55 -7.80 10.14
C ARG A 183 -3.85 -7.54 8.68
N PHE A 184 -3.75 -6.28 8.25
CA PHE A 184 -3.92 -5.92 6.84
C PHE A 184 -2.85 -6.58 5.98
N CYS A 185 -1.58 -6.51 6.39
CA CYS A 185 -0.47 -7.18 5.71
C CYS A 185 -0.72 -8.69 5.56
N ALA A 186 -1.12 -9.38 6.64
CA ALA A 186 -1.45 -10.81 6.61
C ALA A 186 -2.63 -11.12 5.69
N ALA A 187 -3.67 -10.27 5.65
CA ALA A 187 -4.81 -10.44 4.77
C ALA A 187 -4.43 -10.29 3.28
N GLN A 188 -3.59 -9.31 2.95
CA GLN A 188 -3.10 -9.12 1.57
C GLN A 188 -2.16 -10.26 1.14
N LEU A 189 -1.33 -10.73 2.06
CA LEU A 189 -0.47 -11.89 1.84
C LEU A 189 -1.30 -13.16 1.63
N ALA A 190 -2.33 -13.40 2.45
CA ALA A 190 -3.24 -14.52 2.29
C ALA A 190 -3.96 -14.50 0.92
N LYS A 191 -4.38 -13.32 0.46
CA LYS A 191 -4.98 -13.13 -0.88
C LYS A 191 -4.03 -13.57 -2.00
N ILE A 192 -2.74 -13.21 -1.91
CA ILE A 192 -1.73 -13.61 -2.90
C ILE A 192 -1.51 -15.12 -2.87
N LEU A 193 -1.51 -15.72 -1.68
CA LEU A 193 -1.39 -17.17 -1.49
C LEU A 193 -2.69 -17.93 -1.78
N ARG A 194 -3.74 -17.24 -2.26
CA ARG A 194 -5.07 -17.82 -2.51
C ARG A 194 -5.62 -18.57 -1.29
N TYR A 195 -5.27 -18.08 -0.09
CA TYR A 195 -5.66 -18.64 1.19
C TYR A 195 -5.27 -20.11 1.42
N LYS A 196 -4.31 -20.63 0.65
CA LYS A 196 -3.78 -21.98 0.88
C LYS A 196 -2.75 -21.92 2.01
N ASP A 197 -2.86 -22.85 2.95
CA ASP A 197 -1.87 -23.02 4.02
C ASP A 197 -0.63 -23.69 3.43
N VAL A 198 0.29 -22.87 2.93
CA VAL A 198 1.59 -23.31 2.38
C VAL A 198 2.66 -23.08 3.44
N GLY A 199 3.53 -24.07 3.69
CA GLY A 199 4.61 -23.93 4.68
C GLY A 199 5.81 -23.11 4.18
N VAL A 200 6.11 -23.18 2.88
CA VAL A 200 7.27 -22.53 2.25
C VAL A 200 6.86 -21.95 0.90
N ILE A 201 7.32 -20.74 0.59
CA ILE A 201 7.02 -20.04 -0.67
C ILE A 201 8.33 -19.54 -1.28
N SER A 202 8.49 -19.65 -2.60
CA SER A 202 9.56 -19.01 -3.33
C SER A 202 9.23 -17.55 -3.66
N GLU A 203 10.22 -16.66 -3.67
CA GLU A 203 10.05 -15.29 -4.17
C GLU A 203 9.47 -15.28 -5.61
N ASP A 204 9.86 -16.26 -6.44
CA ASP A 204 9.34 -16.42 -7.80
C ASP A 204 7.85 -16.80 -7.82
N ASP A 205 7.38 -17.59 -6.86
CA ASP A 205 5.94 -17.90 -6.75
C ASP A 205 5.13 -16.62 -6.45
N PHE A 206 5.75 -15.68 -5.73
CA PHE A 206 5.17 -14.39 -5.39
C PHE A 206 5.03 -13.47 -6.61
N HIS A 207 6.04 -13.46 -7.47
CA HIS A 207 6.06 -12.64 -8.69
C HIS A 207 5.32 -13.30 -9.86
N GLY A 208 5.46 -14.61 -10.01
CA GLY A 208 4.96 -15.40 -11.13
C GLY A 208 3.50 -15.79 -11.01
N SER A 209 2.94 -15.87 -9.80
CA SER A 209 1.52 -16.23 -9.64
C SER A 209 0.63 -15.19 -10.33
N PRO A 210 -0.12 -15.57 -11.39
CA PRO A 210 -1.16 -14.71 -11.91
C PRO A 210 -2.19 -14.59 -10.78
N LEU A 211 -2.30 -13.40 -10.21
CA LEU A 211 -3.48 -13.05 -9.42
C LEU A 211 -4.66 -13.35 -10.33
N SER A 212 -5.57 -14.24 -9.93
CA SER A 212 -6.77 -14.49 -10.72
C SER A 212 -7.47 -13.14 -10.91
N ALA A 213 -7.88 -12.84 -12.14
CA ALA A 213 -8.51 -11.56 -12.51
C ALA A 213 -9.71 -11.17 -11.63
N THR A 214 -10.28 -12.11 -10.88
CA THR A 214 -11.31 -11.90 -9.86
C THR A 214 -10.80 -11.23 -8.57
N SER A 215 -9.65 -11.64 -8.02
CA SER A 215 -9.02 -10.99 -6.85
C SER A 215 -8.41 -9.63 -7.22
N GLU A 216 -8.00 -9.53 -8.48
CA GLU A 216 -7.49 -8.33 -9.12
C GLU A 216 -8.49 -7.16 -9.09
N ASN A 217 -9.78 -7.42 -9.27
CA ASN A 217 -10.77 -6.36 -9.15
C ASN A 217 -11.01 -5.96 -7.69
N ASP A 218 -10.87 -6.81 -6.68
CA ASP A 218 -11.19 -6.39 -5.30
C ASP A 218 -10.11 -5.54 -4.65
N ILE A 219 -8.83 -5.90 -4.85
CA ILE A 219 -7.71 -5.12 -4.29
C ILE A 219 -7.60 -3.77 -5.01
N TYR A 220 -7.76 -3.78 -6.33
CA TYR A 220 -7.61 -2.57 -7.14
C TYR A 220 -8.90 -1.77 -7.27
N SER A 221 -10.11 -2.33 -7.18
CA SER A 221 -11.34 -1.53 -7.33
C SER A 221 -11.54 -0.56 -6.18
N ASN A 222 -11.11 -0.87 -4.97
CA ASN A 222 -11.15 0.11 -3.88
C ASN A 222 -10.18 1.28 -4.11
N LEU A 223 -9.00 1.04 -4.71
CA LEU A 223 -8.06 2.12 -5.07
C LEU A 223 -8.39 2.82 -6.40
N SER A 224 -9.02 2.13 -7.36
CA SER A 224 -9.23 2.59 -8.73
C SER A 224 -10.63 3.14 -9.01
N ARG A 225 -11.64 2.84 -8.16
CA ARG A 225 -12.98 3.45 -8.28
C ARG A 225 -12.95 4.98 -8.19
N ALA A 226 -11.92 5.57 -7.59
CA ALA A 226 -11.80 7.03 -7.45
C ALA A 226 -11.22 7.75 -8.68
N VAL A 227 -10.77 7.03 -9.72
CA VAL A 227 -10.19 7.67 -10.91
C VAL A 227 -10.91 7.16 -12.16
N PRO A 228 -11.85 7.94 -12.74
CA PRO A 228 -12.45 7.57 -14.02
C PRO A 228 -11.33 7.35 -15.04
N SER A 229 -11.51 6.32 -15.87
CA SER A 229 -10.55 5.85 -16.88
C SER A 229 -10.25 6.93 -17.93
N LEU A 230 -9.48 7.93 -17.55
CA LEU A 230 -8.93 8.92 -18.44
C LEU A 230 -7.79 8.29 -19.27
N PRO A 231 -7.46 8.85 -20.44
CA PRO A 231 -6.37 8.37 -21.29
C PRO A 231 -4.98 8.45 -20.64
N LEU A 232 -4.87 8.84 -19.37
CA LEU A 232 -3.67 8.82 -18.53
C LEU A 232 -2.99 7.44 -18.48
N LYS A 233 -3.72 6.35 -18.72
CA LYS A 233 -3.12 5.02 -18.84
C LYS A 233 -2.08 4.94 -19.98
N LYS A 234 -2.27 5.70 -21.08
CA LYS A 234 -1.28 5.82 -22.17
C LYS A 234 -0.03 6.59 -21.75
N PHE A 235 -0.13 7.46 -20.75
CA PHE A 235 0.99 8.18 -20.17
C PHE A 235 1.69 7.39 -19.04
N GLY A 236 1.31 6.11 -18.84
CA GLY A 236 1.92 5.25 -17.82
C GLY A 236 1.43 5.52 -16.39
N PHE A 237 0.39 6.34 -16.21
CA PHE A 237 -0.18 6.63 -14.90
C PHE A 237 -1.22 5.58 -14.53
N SER A 238 -0.73 4.49 -13.92
CA SER A 238 -1.57 3.67 -13.05
C SER A 238 -1.83 4.45 -11.77
N ALA A 239 -3.09 4.74 -11.46
CA ALA A 239 -3.49 5.44 -10.24
C ALA A 239 -3.21 4.63 -8.95
N ALA A 240 -2.99 3.32 -9.09
CA ALA A 240 -2.55 2.44 -8.03
C ALA A 240 -1.04 2.14 -8.16
N LEU A 241 -0.39 1.82 -7.03
CA LEU A 241 0.89 1.13 -7.04
C LEU A 241 0.83 -0.01 -8.07
N SER A 242 1.87 -0.16 -8.91
CA SER A 242 1.91 -1.32 -9.80
C SER A 242 1.87 -2.59 -8.95
N ARG A 243 1.36 -3.69 -9.52
CA ARG A 243 1.33 -4.99 -8.83
C ARG A 243 2.68 -5.39 -8.31
N GLU A 244 3.68 -5.14 -9.13
CA GLU A 244 5.07 -5.47 -8.84
C GLU A 244 5.62 -4.61 -7.70
N ASP A 245 5.32 -3.32 -7.68
CA ASP A 245 5.76 -2.44 -6.59
C ASP A 245 5.03 -2.76 -5.28
N PHE A 246 3.72 -3.06 -5.34
CA PHE A 246 2.97 -3.49 -4.16
C PHE A 246 3.51 -4.80 -3.60
N ARG A 247 3.81 -5.79 -4.46
CA ARG A 247 4.44 -7.07 -4.05
C ARG A 247 5.81 -6.86 -3.43
N ARG A 248 6.64 -5.99 -4.03
CA ARG A 248 7.95 -5.61 -3.49
C ARG A 248 7.87 -4.89 -2.15
N LEU A 249 6.80 -4.15 -1.87
CA LEU A 249 6.57 -3.56 -0.54
C LEU A 249 6.02 -4.57 0.47
N LEU A 250 5.15 -5.46 0.01
CA LEU A 250 4.43 -6.39 0.87
C LEU A 250 5.36 -7.48 1.43
N LEU A 251 6.23 -8.06 0.60
CA LEU A 251 7.11 -9.16 1.00
C LEU A 251 8.03 -8.76 2.18
N PRO A 252 8.75 -7.62 2.13
CA PRO A 252 9.61 -7.24 3.23
C PRO A 252 8.79 -6.81 4.47
N LYS A 253 7.66 -6.12 4.29
CA LYS A 253 6.75 -5.79 5.42
C LYS A 253 6.18 -7.04 6.09
N ALA A 254 5.93 -8.11 5.34
CA ALA A 254 5.49 -9.38 5.90
C ALA A 254 6.58 -10.05 6.75
N VAL A 255 7.86 -9.91 6.37
CA VAL A 255 9.00 -10.36 7.18
C VAL A 255 9.11 -9.53 8.46
N GLU A 256 8.99 -8.21 8.37
CA GLU A 256 8.99 -7.29 9.53
C GLU A 256 7.88 -7.66 10.54
N HIS A 257 6.68 -7.97 10.05
CA HIS A 257 5.53 -8.42 10.86
C HIS A 257 5.60 -9.88 11.33
N ARG A 258 6.71 -10.58 11.05
CA ARG A 258 6.91 -12.02 11.36
C ARG A 258 5.80 -12.91 10.81
N LEU A 259 5.31 -12.57 9.62
CA LEU A 259 4.37 -13.40 8.86
C LEU A 259 5.14 -14.35 7.94
N LEU A 260 6.32 -13.92 7.51
CA LEU A 260 7.28 -14.70 6.73
C LEU A 260 8.62 -14.74 7.47
N GLU A 261 9.31 -15.87 7.39
CA GLU A 261 10.68 -16.05 7.88
C GLU A 261 11.56 -16.45 6.68
N PRO A 262 12.58 -15.66 6.32
CA PRO A 262 13.47 -16.02 5.22
C PRO A 262 14.22 -17.30 5.57
N ILE A 263 14.20 -18.27 4.66
CA ILE A 263 14.96 -19.52 4.78
C ILE A 263 16.32 -19.26 4.15
N GLU A 264 17.37 -19.52 4.92
CA GLU A 264 18.74 -19.38 4.43
C GLU A 264 18.95 -20.34 3.24
N PRO A 265 19.40 -19.84 2.08
CA PRO A 265 19.56 -20.65 0.89
C PRO A 265 20.60 -21.75 1.17
N GLN A 266 20.23 -23.01 0.96
CA GLN A 266 21.19 -24.09 1.08
C GLN A 266 22.20 -23.99 -0.07
N PRO A 267 23.52 -23.98 0.20
CA PRO A 267 24.56 -23.68 -0.78
C PRO A 267 24.66 -24.69 -1.94
N LEU A 268 23.92 -25.80 -1.89
CA LEU A 268 23.96 -26.87 -2.89
C LEU A 268 22.87 -26.79 -3.96
N ASN A 269 21.81 -26.00 -3.77
CA ASN A 269 20.79 -25.84 -4.81
C ASN A 269 21.14 -24.64 -5.69
N SER A 270 21.40 -24.90 -6.97
CA SER A 270 21.78 -23.91 -7.98
C SER A 270 20.66 -22.92 -8.34
N GLU A 271 19.44 -23.15 -7.86
CA GLU A 271 18.35 -22.17 -7.93
C GLU A 271 18.35 -21.35 -6.62
N MET A 272 19.11 -20.25 -6.61
CA MET A 272 19.17 -19.29 -5.50
C MET A 272 17.90 -18.43 -5.35
N ALA A 273 16.71 -19.00 -5.58
CA ALA A 273 15.47 -18.31 -5.28
C ALA A 273 15.34 -18.21 -3.75
N ILE A 274 15.17 -16.99 -3.24
CA ILE A 274 14.97 -16.78 -1.79
C ILE A 274 13.64 -17.44 -1.42
N GLN A 275 13.69 -18.35 -0.45
CA GLN A 275 12.51 -19.01 0.07
C GLN A 275 12.09 -18.40 1.39
N TYR A 276 10.79 -18.40 1.65
CA TYR A 276 10.20 -17.87 2.86
C TYR A 276 9.32 -18.93 3.52
N ARG A 277 9.54 -19.19 4.79
CA ARG A 277 8.64 -19.99 5.62
C ARG A 277 7.46 -19.13 6.05
N VAL A 278 6.25 -19.65 5.93
CA VAL A 278 5.02 -18.97 6.35
C VAL A 278 4.75 -19.25 7.81
N LEU A 279 4.69 -18.19 8.63
CA LEU A 279 4.48 -18.28 10.07
C LEU A 279 3.03 -18.01 10.51
N PHE A 280 2.11 -17.89 9.55
CA PHE A 280 0.69 -17.70 9.80
C PHE A 280 -0.14 -18.68 8.98
N ARG A 281 -1.45 -18.78 9.26
CA ARG A 281 -2.39 -19.62 8.51
C ARG A 281 -3.23 -18.75 7.57
N PRO A 282 -2.90 -18.67 6.26
CA PRO A 282 -3.69 -17.94 5.28
C PRO A 282 -5.19 -18.27 5.31
N SER A 283 -5.56 -19.50 5.64
CA SER A 283 -6.96 -19.93 5.73
C SER A 283 -7.79 -19.18 6.78
N VAL A 284 -7.16 -18.63 7.83
CA VAL A 284 -7.85 -17.82 8.86
C VAL A 284 -8.37 -16.49 8.28
N PHE A 285 -7.75 -16.02 7.20
CA PHE A 285 -8.13 -14.79 6.51
C PHE A 285 -9.08 -15.05 5.35
N LEU A 286 -9.60 -16.28 5.19
CA LEU A 286 -10.65 -16.54 4.22
C LEU A 286 -11.75 -15.52 4.48
N PRO A 287 -12.10 -14.67 3.50
CA PRO A 287 -13.27 -13.84 3.66
C PRO A 287 -14.41 -14.79 3.98
N GLN A 288 -15.15 -14.51 5.04
CA GLN A 288 -16.40 -15.23 5.28
C GLN A 288 -17.17 -15.19 3.96
N PRO A 289 -17.80 -16.32 3.55
CA PRO A 289 -18.53 -16.38 2.29
C PRO A 289 -19.38 -15.13 2.21
N PRO A 290 -19.23 -14.34 1.13
CA PRO A 290 -19.58 -12.94 1.15
C PRO A 290 -21.01 -12.83 1.68
N SER A 291 -21.14 -12.18 2.84
CA SER A 291 -22.40 -11.57 3.21
C SER A 291 -22.86 -10.82 1.96
N PRO A 292 -24.13 -10.96 1.53
CA PRO A 292 -24.63 -10.36 0.29
C PRO A 292 -24.05 -8.95 0.19
N PRO A 293 -23.31 -8.66 -0.90
CA PRO A 293 -22.24 -7.67 -0.93
C PRO A 293 -22.69 -6.42 -0.21
N GLU A 294 -22.05 -6.12 0.92
CA GLU A 294 -22.37 -4.92 1.67
C GLU A 294 -22.16 -3.77 0.68
N PRO A 295 -23.24 -3.06 0.31
CA PRO A 295 -23.16 -2.12 -0.80
C PRO A 295 -22.10 -1.09 -0.42
N PRO A 296 -21.13 -0.81 -1.30
CA PRO A 296 -19.92 -0.06 -0.99
C PRO A 296 -20.26 1.15 -0.12
N LYS A 297 -19.49 1.34 0.96
CA LYS A 297 -19.70 2.45 1.88
C LYS A 297 -19.68 3.72 1.01
N PRO A 298 -20.80 4.45 0.91
CA PRO A 298 -20.85 5.60 0.02
C PRO A 298 -19.80 6.60 0.51
N PRO A 299 -19.19 7.37 -0.41
CA PRO A 299 -18.30 8.46 0.00
C PRO A 299 -19.04 9.37 0.98
N SER A 300 -18.29 10.00 1.87
CA SER A 300 -18.91 10.90 2.83
C SER A 300 -19.67 12.00 2.09
N ARG A 301 -20.78 12.50 2.67
CA ARG A 301 -21.55 13.58 2.03
C ARG A 301 -20.69 14.80 1.69
N ALA A 302 -19.64 15.06 2.46
CA ALA A 302 -18.70 16.15 2.23
C ALA A 302 -17.82 15.88 1.00
N GLU A 303 -17.24 14.69 0.86
CA GLU A 303 -16.42 14.30 -0.29
C GLU A 303 -17.23 14.28 -1.58
N ALA A 304 -18.39 13.61 -1.57
CA ALA A 304 -19.26 13.51 -2.75
C ALA A 304 -19.73 14.90 -3.22
N ARG A 305 -20.07 15.78 -2.27
CA ARG A 305 -20.46 17.16 -2.57
C ARG A 305 -19.28 17.97 -3.12
N GLY A 306 -18.07 17.80 -2.57
CA GLY A 306 -16.87 18.47 -3.05
C GLY A 306 -16.53 18.09 -4.49
N GLU A 307 -16.58 16.79 -4.80
CA GLU A 307 -16.31 16.29 -6.16
C GLU A 307 -17.37 16.73 -7.17
N ALA A 308 -18.66 16.62 -6.80
CA ALA A 308 -19.75 17.09 -7.64
C ALA A 308 -19.63 18.61 -7.88
N LEU A 309 -19.41 19.41 -6.85
CA LEU A 309 -19.32 20.87 -7.01
C LEU A 309 -18.15 21.25 -7.93
N ALA A 310 -16.97 20.66 -7.72
CA ALA A 310 -15.79 20.94 -8.53
C ALA A 310 -15.97 20.50 -9.99
N GLY A 311 -16.48 19.29 -10.22
CA GLY A 311 -16.76 18.78 -11.57
C GLY A 311 -17.82 19.62 -12.29
N GLY A 312 -18.90 19.98 -11.59
CA GLY A 312 -20.00 20.78 -12.14
C GLY A 312 -19.56 22.19 -12.52
N ILE A 313 -18.83 22.89 -11.65
CA ILE A 313 -18.29 24.22 -11.94
C ILE A 313 -17.39 24.17 -13.17
N MET A 314 -16.44 23.22 -13.23
CA MET A 314 -15.53 23.08 -14.37
C MET A 314 -16.27 22.74 -15.67
N THR A 315 -17.30 21.91 -15.60
CA THR A 315 -18.11 21.56 -16.77
C THR A 315 -18.90 22.75 -17.30
N VAL A 316 -19.53 23.52 -16.41
CA VAL A 316 -20.30 24.70 -16.79
C VAL A 316 -19.39 25.77 -17.40
N ILE A 317 -18.20 25.97 -16.82
CA ILE A 317 -17.20 26.89 -17.34
C ILE A 317 -16.74 26.45 -18.74
N LEU A 318 -16.27 25.21 -18.89
CA LEU A 318 -15.73 24.72 -20.17
C LEU A 318 -16.82 24.57 -21.24
N GLY A 319 -18.00 24.09 -20.86
CA GLY A 319 -19.16 23.97 -21.73
C GLY A 319 -19.72 25.33 -22.15
N GLY A 320 -19.78 26.29 -21.23
CA GLY A 320 -20.17 27.67 -21.53
C GLY A 320 -19.19 28.35 -22.48
N ILE A 321 -17.90 28.14 -22.26
CA ILE A 321 -16.83 28.58 -23.18
C ILE A 321 -17.02 27.96 -24.57
N ALA A 322 -17.22 26.64 -24.65
CA ALA A 322 -17.39 25.94 -25.93
C ALA A 322 -18.63 26.44 -26.67
N ALA A 323 -19.77 26.54 -25.97
CA ALA A 323 -21.03 27.05 -26.52
C ALA A 323 -20.87 28.50 -27.00
N TYR A 324 -20.20 29.36 -26.22
CA TYR A 324 -19.91 30.74 -26.61
C TYR A 324 -19.10 30.81 -27.92
N LEU A 325 -18.03 30.01 -28.02
CA LEU A 325 -17.18 29.96 -29.22
C LEU A 325 -17.91 29.43 -30.46
N VAL A 326 -18.80 28.44 -30.30
CA VAL A 326 -19.64 27.93 -31.40
C VAL A 326 -20.65 28.98 -31.85
N LEU A 327 -21.42 29.53 -30.91
CA LEU A 327 -22.57 30.39 -31.21
C LEU A 327 -22.16 31.75 -31.77
N PHE A 328 -21.12 32.37 -31.20
CA PHE A 328 -20.77 33.76 -31.53
C PHE A 328 -19.59 33.88 -32.50
N HIS A 329 -18.68 32.89 -32.54
CA HIS A 329 -17.48 32.97 -33.36
C HIS A 329 -17.37 31.93 -34.47
N ARG A 330 -18.28 30.94 -34.53
CA ARG A 330 -18.23 29.81 -35.49
C ARG A 330 -16.83 29.19 -35.61
N SER A 331 -16.09 29.17 -34.50
CA SER A 331 -14.70 28.77 -34.48
C SER A 331 -14.59 27.27 -34.22
N TRP A 332 -13.83 26.56 -35.05
CA TRP A 332 -13.54 25.14 -34.86
C TRP A 332 -12.73 24.86 -33.57
N TRP A 333 -12.06 25.89 -33.03
CA TRP A 333 -11.39 25.84 -31.73
C TRP A 333 -12.33 25.59 -30.55
N ALA A 334 -13.65 25.78 -30.72
CA ALA A 334 -14.65 25.46 -29.72
C ALA A 334 -14.69 23.96 -29.34
N LEU A 335 -14.21 23.08 -30.23
CA LEU A 335 -14.13 21.64 -29.97
C LEU A 335 -13.16 21.29 -28.84
N LEU A 336 -12.13 22.12 -28.63
CA LEU A 336 -11.09 21.86 -27.63
C LEU A 336 -11.62 21.98 -26.19
N PRO A 337 -12.21 23.13 -25.75
CA PRO A 337 -12.84 23.21 -24.44
C PRO A 337 -14.04 22.28 -24.29
N GLY A 338 -14.80 22.03 -25.38
CA GLY A 338 -15.88 21.03 -25.38
C GLY A 338 -15.38 19.61 -25.08
N PHE A 339 -14.27 19.20 -25.69
CA PHE A 339 -13.62 17.92 -25.42
C PHE A 339 -13.10 17.85 -23.98
N PHE A 340 -12.46 18.93 -23.50
CA PHE A 340 -11.98 18.98 -22.11
C PHE A 340 -13.13 19.04 -21.09
N ALA A 341 -14.31 19.54 -21.44
CA ALA A 341 -15.49 19.55 -20.57
C ALA A 341 -16.01 18.13 -20.26
N LEU A 342 -15.77 17.15 -21.15
CA LEU A 342 -16.23 15.77 -20.97
C LEU A 342 -15.60 15.09 -19.74
N GLY A 343 -14.35 15.42 -19.41
CA GLY A 343 -13.67 14.87 -18.23
C GLY A 343 -14.31 15.30 -16.90
N PRO A 344 -14.38 16.62 -16.63
CA PRO A 344 -15.09 17.16 -15.47
C PRO A 344 -16.57 16.79 -15.44
N LEU A 345 -17.23 16.66 -16.60
CA LEU A 345 -18.62 16.21 -16.67
C LEU A 345 -18.78 14.78 -16.16
N ALA A 346 -17.86 13.88 -16.52
CA ALA A 346 -17.87 12.52 -15.99
C ALA A 346 -17.67 12.49 -14.47
N LEU A 347 -16.79 13.34 -13.93
CA LEU A 347 -16.60 13.51 -12.47
C LEU A 347 -17.85 14.10 -11.80
N PHE A 348 -18.50 15.07 -12.43
CA PHE A 348 -19.73 15.69 -11.94
C PHE A 348 -20.87 14.67 -11.85
N VAL A 349 -21.11 13.93 -12.92
CA VAL A 349 -22.17 12.92 -12.99
C VAL A 349 -21.89 11.78 -12.01
N GLY A 350 -20.63 11.33 -11.91
CA GLY A 350 -20.20 10.35 -10.91
C GLY A 350 -20.45 10.83 -9.47
N GLY A 351 -19.98 12.04 -9.15
CA GLY A 351 -20.16 12.65 -7.83
C GLY A 351 -21.62 12.89 -7.45
N ILE A 352 -22.48 13.27 -8.41
CA ILE A 352 -23.94 13.35 -8.18
C ILE A 352 -24.52 11.97 -7.87
N GLY A 353 -24.14 10.94 -8.64
CA GLY A 353 -24.58 9.57 -8.40
C GLY A 353 -24.22 9.10 -6.99
N ASP A 354 -22.98 9.33 -6.60
CA ASP A 354 -22.47 9.00 -5.26
C ASP A 354 -23.15 9.80 -4.15
N TRP A 355 -23.42 11.09 -4.38
CA TRP A 355 -24.13 11.94 -3.42
C TRP A 355 -25.60 11.51 -3.23
N ILE A 356 -26.31 11.20 -4.32
CA ILE A 356 -27.68 10.67 -4.27
C ILE A 356 -27.71 9.34 -3.52
N ALA A 357 -26.75 8.45 -3.80
CA ALA A 357 -26.61 7.18 -3.09
C ALA A 357 -26.36 7.39 -1.58
N ALA A 358 -25.55 8.38 -1.21
CA ALA A 358 -25.29 8.74 0.18
C ALA A 358 -26.54 9.33 0.89
N ILE A 359 -27.38 10.09 0.18
CA ILE A 359 -28.65 10.60 0.73
C ILE A 359 -29.62 9.46 1.00
N ARG A 360 -29.85 8.58 0.01
CA ARG A 360 -30.81 7.47 0.09
C ARG A 360 -30.49 6.50 1.22
N LYS A 361 -29.22 6.16 1.41
CA LYS A 361 -28.76 5.33 2.55
C LYS A 361 -28.93 6.02 3.91
N GLY A 362 -28.88 7.35 3.96
CA GLY A 362 -29.09 8.12 5.18
C GLY A 362 -30.56 8.14 5.62
N THR A 363 -31.50 8.10 4.67
CA THR A 363 -32.95 8.04 4.93
C THR A 363 -33.45 6.64 5.33
N GLU A 364 -32.77 5.56 4.96
CA GLU A 364 -33.16 4.19 5.33
C GLU A 364 -32.71 3.79 6.75
N ARG A 365 -31.89 4.61 7.42
CA ARG A 365 -31.39 4.36 8.79
C ARG A 365 -32.11 5.17 9.88
N VAL A 366 -33.05 6.02 9.48
CA VAL A 366 -33.94 6.81 10.37
C VAL A 366 -35.33 6.20 10.26
#